data_AF-A0ABD2D7Q1-F1
#
_entry.id   AF-A0ABD2D7Q1-F1
#
_cell.length_a   1.000
_cell.length_b   1.000
_cell.length_c   1.000
_cell.angle_alpha   90.00
_cell.angle_beta   90.00
_cell.angle_gamma   90.00
#
_symmetry.space_group_name_H-M   'P 1'
#
loop_
_entity.id
_entity.type
_entity.pdbx_description
1 polymer ?
#
loop_
_entity_poly.entity_id
_entity_poly.type
_entity_poly.pdbx_seq_one_letter_code
_entity_poly.pdbx_strand_id
1 'polypeptide(L)'
;MNCVCRLVLVVLSLWPDRAAAPGPPPGPPRASPDPRAELDSTVLLTRSLLADTRQLAAQLRDKFPAEGDHNLDSLPTLAMSAGALGALQLPGVLTRLRADLLSYLRHLQWLRRAGGPSLKTLEPELGALQARLDRLLRRLQLL
;
A
#
# COMPACT_ATOMS: atom_id res chain seq x y z
N MET A 1 1.97 13.81 5.57
CA MET A 1 0.72 13.06 5.89
C MET A 1 -0.33 13.01 4.76
N ASN A 2 -0.05 13.54 3.56
CA ASN A 2 -1.04 13.65 2.47
C ASN A 2 -1.01 12.52 1.42
N CYS A 3 0.07 11.76 1.29
CA CYS A 3 0.22 10.80 0.18
C CYS A 3 -0.71 9.59 0.28
N VAL A 4 -0.85 8.99 1.46
CA VAL A 4 -1.55 7.71 1.59
C VAL A 4 -3.07 7.87 1.66
N CYS A 5 -3.57 8.98 2.23
CA CYS A 5 -4.98 9.35 2.12
C CYS A 5 -5.39 9.61 0.66
N ARG A 6 -4.48 10.17 -0.15
CA ARG A 6 -4.73 10.44 -1.57
C ARG A 6 -4.73 9.16 -2.41
N LEU A 7 -3.87 8.20 -2.12
CA LEU A 7 -3.95 6.85 -2.72
C LEU A 7 -5.31 6.18 -2.49
N VAL A 8 -5.85 6.31 -1.28
CA VAL A 8 -7.19 5.78 -0.95
C VAL A 8 -8.29 6.50 -1.74
N LEU A 9 -8.18 7.82 -1.90
CA LEU A 9 -9.15 8.60 -2.69
C LEU A 9 -9.09 8.21 -4.17
N VAL A 10 -7.92 7.98 -4.74
CA VAL A 10 -7.75 7.59 -6.14
C VAL A 10 -8.42 6.26 -6.47
N VAL A 11 -8.31 5.29 -5.56
CA VAL A 11 -8.98 4.00 -5.76
C VAL A 11 -10.50 4.13 -5.62
N LEU A 12 -10.98 5.02 -4.75
CA LEU A 12 -12.41 5.34 -4.64
C LEU A 12 -12.94 6.14 -5.84
N SER A 13 -12.12 6.98 -6.48
CA SER A 13 -12.47 7.76 -7.68
C SER A 13 -12.59 6.92 -8.96
N LEU A 14 -12.22 5.64 -8.92
CA LEU A 14 -12.18 4.71 -10.04
C LEU A 14 -13.55 4.07 -10.36
N TRP A 15 -14.64 4.67 -9.88
CA TRP A 15 -16.01 4.20 -10.04
C TRP A 15 -16.70 4.81 -11.28
N PRO A 16 -16.83 4.08 -12.41
CA PRO A 16 -17.84 4.40 -13.39
C PRO A 16 -19.10 3.58 -13.10
N ASP A 17 -20.21 4.32 -12.91
CA ASP A 17 -21.57 3.80 -13.00
C ASP A 17 -21.73 3.04 -14.33
N ARG A 18 -21.94 1.73 -14.26
CA ARG A 18 -22.43 0.95 -15.40
C ARG A 18 -23.77 0.36 -14.99
N ALA A 19 -24.83 1.11 -15.29
CA ALA A 19 -26.19 0.62 -15.42
C ALA A 19 -26.22 -0.73 -16.14
N ALA A 20 -26.61 -1.78 -15.43
CA ALA A 20 -26.78 -3.13 -15.96
C ALA A 20 -28.20 -3.29 -16.50
N ALA A 21 -28.34 -3.64 -17.79
CA ALA A 21 -29.59 -4.12 -18.36
C ALA A 21 -29.83 -5.60 -17.97
N PRO A 22 -31.08 -6.06 -17.82
CA PRO A 22 -31.39 -7.39 -17.29
C PRO A 22 -31.41 -8.47 -18.38
N GLY A 23 -30.66 -9.56 -18.17
CA GLY A 23 -30.69 -10.81 -18.95
C GLY A 23 -30.50 -12.04 -18.04
N PRO A 24 -30.96 -13.25 -18.44
CA PRO A 24 -31.46 -14.29 -17.54
C PRO A 24 -30.38 -15.29 -16.99
N PRO A 25 -30.70 -16.12 -15.96
CA PRO A 25 -29.74 -16.96 -15.21
C PRO A 25 -29.80 -18.47 -15.61
N PRO A 26 -29.09 -19.42 -14.96
CA PRO A 26 -27.69 -19.47 -14.50
C PRO A 26 -26.96 -20.79 -14.91
N GLY A 27 -25.63 -20.77 -14.93
CA GLY A 27 -24.78 -21.98 -14.78
C GLY A 27 -23.79 -21.74 -13.63
N PRO A 28 -23.39 -22.76 -12.84
CA PRO A 28 -22.52 -22.54 -11.69
C PRO A 28 -21.16 -22.03 -12.21
N PRO A 29 -20.79 -20.77 -11.94
CA PRO A 29 -19.55 -20.24 -12.48
C PRO A 29 -18.42 -20.86 -11.67
N ARG A 30 -17.47 -21.52 -12.35
CA ARG A 30 -16.10 -21.55 -11.85
C ARG A 30 -15.74 -20.08 -11.62
N ALA A 31 -15.75 -19.66 -10.36
CA ALA A 31 -15.60 -18.26 -9.99
C ALA A 31 -14.23 -17.79 -10.48
N SER A 32 -14.21 -17.15 -11.66
CA SER A 32 -13.11 -16.29 -12.03
C SER A 32 -13.00 -15.27 -10.91
N PRO A 33 -11.81 -15.09 -10.28
CA PRO A 33 -11.66 -14.10 -9.22
C PRO A 33 -12.11 -12.75 -9.77
N ASP A 34 -13.12 -12.15 -9.14
CA ASP A 34 -13.63 -10.85 -9.55
C ASP A 34 -12.51 -9.83 -9.33
N PRO A 35 -11.99 -9.19 -10.39
CA PRO A 35 -10.90 -8.21 -10.25
C PRO A 35 -11.26 -7.07 -9.28
N ARG A 36 -12.54 -6.80 -9.08
CA ARG A 36 -13.02 -5.80 -8.11
C ARG A 36 -12.84 -6.27 -6.67
N ALA A 37 -13.22 -7.52 -6.37
CA ALA A 37 -13.05 -8.08 -5.04
C ALA A 37 -11.57 -8.17 -4.65
N GLU A 38 -10.70 -8.51 -5.60
CA GLU A 38 -9.25 -8.51 -5.38
C GLU A 38 -8.69 -7.12 -5.12
N LEU A 39 -9.14 -6.10 -5.87
CA LEU A 39 -8.77 -4.70 -5.66
C LEU A 39 -9.25 -4.21 -4.29
N ASP A 40 -10.51 -4.46 -3.92
CA ASP A 40 -11.07 -4.06 -2.62
C ASP A 40 -10.30 -4.71 -1.46
N SER A 41 -9.97 -6.00 -1.59
CA SER A 41 -9.15 -6.71 -0.60
C SER A 41 -7.75 -6.08 -0.46
N THR A 42 -7.17 -5.62 -1.57
CA THR A 42 -5.87 -4.97 -1.64
C THR A 42 -5.91 -3.57 -1.03
N VAL A 43 -7.00 -2.83 -1.24
CA VAL A 43 -7.25 -1.53 -0.60
C VAL A 43 -7.38 -1.67 0.91
N LEU A 44 -8.13 -2.67 1.39
CA LEU A 44 -8.27 -2.92 2.82
C LEU A 44 -6.92 -3.24 3.48
N LEU A 45 -6.09 -4.08 2.85
CA LEU A 45 -4.74 -4.34 3.34
C LEU A 45 -3.85 -3.10 3.32
N THR A 46 -3.97 -2.27 2.30
CA THR A 46 -3.23 -1.01 2.20
C THR A 46 -3.64 -0.06 3.33
N ARG A 47 -4.93 0.02 3.65
CA ARG A 47 -5.45 0.81 4.79
C ARG A 47 -4.96 0.29 6.13
N SER A 48 -4.95 -1.03 6.34
CA SER A 48 -4.40 -1.60 7.58
C SER A 48 -2.91 -1.32 7.71
N LEU A 49 -2.14 -1.48 6.63
CA LEU A 49 -0.70 -1.21 6.60
C LEU A 49 -0.40 0.27 6.91
N LEU A 50 -1.20 1.17 6.35
CA LEU A 50 -1.14 2.60 6.61
C LEU A 50 -1.36 2.89 8.10
N ALA A 51 -2.37 2.27 8.72
CA ALA A 51 -2.65 2.43 10.14
C ALA A 51 -1.48 1.93 11.00
N ASP A 52 -0.93 0.75 10.71
CA ASP A 52 0.25 0.22 11.40
C ASP A 52 1.45 1.15 11.27
N THR A 53 1.69 1.68 10.06
CA THR A 53 2.81 2.59 9.80
C THR A 53 2.67 3.89 10.57
N ARG A 54 1.44 4.41 10.70
CA ARG A 54 1.16 5.61 11.53
C ARG A 54 1.41 5.35 13.00
N GLN A 55 0.96 4.21 13.51
CA GLN A 55 1.18 3.83 14.91
C GLN A 55 2.68 3.70 15.19
N LEU A 56 3.42 3.01 14.31
CA LEU A 56 4.85 2.86 14.43
C LEU A 56 5.60 4.19 14.35
N ALA A 57 5.19 5.09 13.44
CA ALA A 57 5.78 6.42 13.35
C ALA A 57 5.51 7.26 14.60
N ALA A 58 4.33 7.13 15.21
CA ALA A 58 4.02 7.78 16.49
C ALA A 58 4.90 7.23 17.63
N GLN A 59 5.02 5.90 17.73
CA GLN A 59 5.91 5.24 18.70
C GLN A 59 7.38 5.65 18.51
N LEU A 60 7.83 5.76 17.26
CA LEU A 60 9.18 6.22 16.94
C LEU A 60 9.39 7.66 17.41
N ARG A 61 8.45 8.57 17.15
CA ARG A 61 8.55 9.98 17.57
C ARG A 61 8.48 10.17 19.08
N ASP A 62 7.73 9.31 19.77
CA ASP A 62 7.64 9.31 21.24
C ASP A 62 8.98 8.91 21.88
N LYS A 63 9.61 7.86 21.34
CA LYS A 63 10.91 7.36 21.83
C LYS A 63 12.11 8.16 21.34
N PHE A 64 12.02 8.70 20.14
CA PHE A 64 13.07 9.45 19.45
C PHE A 64 12.45 10.75 18.91
N PRO A 65 12.34 11.79 19.75
CA PRO A 65 11.82 13.08 19.31
C PRO A 65 12.71 13.61 18.19
N ALA A 66 12.11 13.78 17.02
CA ALA A 66 12.79 14.22 15.81
C ALA A 66 12.17 15.55 15.39
N GLU A 67 12.98 16.62 15.30
CA GLU A 67 12.55 17.92 14.79
C GLU A 67 12.75 18.01 13.28
N GLY A 68 11.70 18.42 12.56
CA GLY A 68 11.73 18.59 11.11
C GLY A 68 11.31 17.36 10.30
N ASP A 69 11.08 17.58 9.00
CA ASP A 69 10.80 16.51 8.04
C ASP A 69 12.11 15.83 7.63
N HIS A 70 12.21 14.53 7.90
CA HIS A 70 13.39 13.72 7.59
C HIS A 70 13.17 13.00 6.25
N ASN A 71 14.06 13.26 5.29
CA ASN A 71 14.05 12.60 3.98
C ASN A 71 15.35 11.81 3.79
N LEU A 72 15.26 10.71 3.04
CA LEU A 72 16.41 9.94 2.59
C LEU A 72 16.44 10.00 1.06
N ASP A 73 17.59 10.35 0.49
CA ASP A 73 17.77 10.45 -0.97
C ASP A 73 17.56 9.11 -1.70
N SER A 74 17.63 7.99 -0.96
CA SER A 74 17.39 6.64 -1.48
C SER A 74 15.91 6.25 -1.54
N LEU A 75 15.00 7.07 -0.99
CA LEU A 75 13.55 6.79 -1.04
C LEU A 75 12.97 7.19 -2.40
N PRO A 76 12.00 6.42 -2.92
CA PRO A 76 11.37 6.74 -4.19
C PRO A 76 10.59 8.05 -4.10
N THR A 77 10.74 8.92 -5.10
CA THR A 77 9.92 10.12 -5.25
C THR A 77 8.49 9.71 -5.61
N LEU A 78 7.57 9.86 -4.65
CA LEU A 78 6.16 9.56 -4.83
C LEU A 78 5.56 10.47 -5.91
N ALA A 79 5.10 9.86 -7.00
CA ALA A 79 4.59 10.57 -8.18
C ALA A 79 3.27 11.34 -7.97
N MET A 80 2.66 11.26 -6.78
CA MET A 80 1.41 11.92 -6.41
C MET A 80 0.34 11.86 -7.52
N SER A 81 0.19 10.68 -8.13
CA SER A 81 -0.77 10.45 -9.21
C SER A 81 -2.16 10.33 -8.61
N ALA A 82 -2.83 11.46 -8.42
CA ALA A 82 -4.16 11.53 -7.81
C ALA A 82 -5.31 11.95 -8.75
N GLY A 83 -5.03 12.03 -10.05
CA GLY A 83 -6.01 12.36 -11.09
C GLY A 83 -6.91 11.17 -11.47
N ALA A 84 -7.75 11.38 -12.48
CA ALA A 84 -8.63 10.34 -13.04
C ALA A 84 -7.79 9.19 -13.64
N LEU A 85 -7.64 8.11 -12.86
CA LEU A 85 -6.98 6.89 -13.33
C LEU A 85 -7.96 6.07 -14.16
N GLY A 86 -7.79 6.13 -15.48
CA GLY A 86 -8.47 5.21 -16.39
C GLY A 86 -7.88 3.80 -16.34
N ALA A 87 -8.62 2.81 -16.83
CA ALA A 87 -8.16 1.42 -16.95
C ALA A 87 -6.83 1.28 -17.71
N LEU A 88 -6.51 2.22 -18.61
CA LEU A 88 -5.25 2.26 -19.37
C LEU A 88 -4.03 2.63 -18.49
N GLN A 89 -4.24 3.41 -17.44
CA GLN A 89 -3.18 3.90 -16.55
C GLN A 89 -2.96 2.96 -15.35
N LEU A 90 -3.98 2.15 -15.02
CA LEU A 90 -3.95 1.23 -13.88
C LEU A 90 -2.72 0.30 -13.88
N PRO A 91 -2.33 -0.37 -15.00
CA PRO A 91 -1.14 -1.22 -15.00
C PRO A 91 0.16 -0.45 -14.72
N GLY A 92 0.29 0.77 -15.25
CA GLY A 92 1.45 1.63 -15.02
C GLY A 92 1.54 2.11 -13.57
N VAL A 93 0.39 2.47 -12.97
CA VAL A 93 0.32 2.88 -11.57
C VAL A 93 0.62 1.70 -10.64
N LEU A 94 0.07 0.52 -10.90
CA LEU A 94 0.35 -0.69 -10.10
C LEU A 94 1.82 -1.10 -10.20
N THR A 95 2.41 -1.03 -11.39
CA THR A 95 3.85 -1.32 -11.60
C THR A 95 4.73 -0.37 -10.80
N ARG A 96 4.42 0.93 -10.85
CA ARG A 96 5.17 1.95 -10.10
C ARG A 96 4.97 1.81 -8.60
N LEU A 97 3.74 1.61 -8.14
CA LEU A 97 3.42 1.38 -6.73
C LEU A 97 4.18 0.16 -6.20
N ARG A 98 4.25 -0.93 -6.97
CA ARG A 98 5.03 -2.12 -6.63
C ARG A 98 6.52 -1.80 -6.49
N ALA A 99 7.10 -1.04 -7.41
CA ALA A 99 8.50 -0.63 -7.34
C ALA A 99 8.78 0.22 -6.08
N ASP A 100 7.88 1.16 -5.79
CA ASP A 100 7.98 2.03 -4.62
C ASP A 100 7.89 1.21 -3.32
N LEU A 101 6.87 0.35 -3.18
CA LEU A 101 6.69 -0.53 -2.01
C LEU A 101 7.84 -1.51 -1.83
N LEU A 102 8.45 -2.01 -2.92
CA LEU A 102 9.64 -2.84 -2.85
C LEU A 102 10.86 -2.06 -2.34
N SER A 103 10.99 -0.79 -2.75
CA SER A 103 12.02 0.10 -2.19
C SER A 103 11.82 0.29 -0.69
N TYR A 104 10.60 0.59 -0.24
CA TYR A 104 10.28 0.70 1.18
C TYR A 104 10.55 -0.60 1.95
N LEU A 105 10.25 -1.78 1.38
CA LEU A 105 10.55 -3.07 2.00
C LEU A 105 12.06 -3.24 2.24
N ARG A 106 12.89 -2.90 1.25
CA ARG A 106 14.36 -2.95 1.39
C ARG A 106 14.85 -2.00 2.47
N HIS A 107 14.27 -0.79 2.56
CA HIS A 107 14.61 0.16 3.61
C HIS A 107 14.21 -0.34 5.00
N LEU A 108 13.04 -0.95 5.16
CA LEU A 108 12.64 -1.58 6.43
C LEU A 108 13.58 -2.72 6.82
N GLN A 109 13.96 -3.57 5.87
CA GLN A 109 14.92 -4.65 6.11
C GLN A 109 16.30 -4.11 6.51
N TRP A 110 16.78 -3.08 5.81
CA TRP A 110 18.02 -2.41 6.15
C TRP A 110 17.94 -1.79 7.55
N LEU A 111 16.84 -1.09 7.87
CA LEU A 111 16.63 -0.46 9.17
C LEU A 111 16.62 -1.48 10.31
N ARG A 112 16.02 -2.65 10.10
CA ARG A 112 16.06 -3.74 11.09
C ARG A 112 17.45 -4.36 11.28
N ARG A 113 18.26 -4.43 10.22
CA ARG A 113 19.60 -5.03 10.25
C ARG A 113 20.67 -4.05 10.76
N ALA A 114 20.62 -2.81 10.30
CA ALA A 114 21.66 -1.80 10.48
C ALA A 114 21.25 -0.68 11.44
N GLY A 115 19.98 -0.58 11.83
CA GLY A 115 19.44 0.48 12.68
C GLY A 115 19.89 0.46 14.15
N GLY A 116 20.79 -0.45 14.51
CA GLY A 116 21.38 -0.51 15.83
C GLY A 116 20.42 -0.96 16.94
N PRO A 117 20.90 -1.00 18.19
CA PRO A 117 20.12 -1.48 19.34
C PRO A 117 18.92 -0.57 19.68
N SER A 118 18.99 0.73 19.38
CA SER A 118 17.93 1.70 19.63
C SER A 118 16.63 1.34 18.91
N LEU A 119 16.73 0.84 17.66
CA LEU A 119 15.58 0.44 16.86
C LEU A 119 15.04 -0.95 17.21
N LYS A 120 15.75 -1.75 18.03
CA LYS A 120 15.20 -3.01 18.57
C LYS A 120 14.00 -2.77 19.49
N THR A 121 13.86 -1.57 20.04
CA THR A 121 12.72 -1.18 20.90
C THR A 121 11.40 -1.04 20.13
N LEU A 122 11.44 -1.17 18.80
CA LEU A 122 10.30 -1.15 17.87
C LEU A 122 10.01 -2.53 17.28
N GLU A 123 10.71 -3.56 17.77
CA GLU A 123 10.36 -4.94 17.51
C GLU A 123 9.37 -5.41 18.60
N PRO A 124 8.34 -6.20 18.25
CA PRO A 124 8.15 -6.92 16.98
C PRO A 124 7.40 -6.14 15.88
N GLU A 125 6.99 -4.90 16.12
CA GLU A 125 6.12 -4.14 15.22
C GLU A 125 6.74 -3.90 13.85
N LEU A 126 8.05 -3.60 13.80
CA LEU A 126 8.81 -3.49 12.54
C LEU A 126 8.77 -4.79 11.73
N GLY A 127 8.95 -5.94 12.38
CA GLY A 127 8.83 -7.24 11.73
C GLY A 127 7.42 -7.53 11.20
N ALA A 128 6.38 -7.18 11.97
CA ALA A 128 5.00 -7.32 11.55
C ALA A 128 4.68 -6.43 10.34
N LEU A 129 5.14 -5.18 10.35
CA LEU A 129 4.99 -4.24 9.24
C LEU A 129 5.67 -4.77 7.97
N GLN A 130 6.90 -5.27 8.10
CA GLN A 130 7.62 -5.89 6.98
C GLN A 130 6.84 -7.07 6.38
N ALA A 131 6.32 -7.98 7.21
CA ALA A 131 5.56 -9.13 6.74
C ALA A 131 4.23 -8.73 6.06
N ARG A 132 3.55 -7.70 6.57
CA ARG A 132 2.32 -7.17 5.94
C ARG A 132 2.61 -6.49 4.60
N LEU A 133 3.70 -5.72 4.51
CA LEU A 133 4.14 -5.09 3.26
C LEU A 133 4.51 -6.14 2.19
N ASP A 134 5.21 -7.19 2.60
CA ASP A 134 5.59 -8.32 1.74
C ASP A 134 4.35 -9.10 1.25
N ARG A 135 3.34 -9.27 2.10
CA ARG A 135 2.02 -9.82 1.70
C ARG A 135 1.30 -8.93 0.70
N LEU A 136 1.33 -7.60 0.89
CA LEU A 136 0.73 -6.64 -0.04
C LEU A 136 1.42 -6.70 -1.42
N LEU A 137 2.75 -6.74 -1.43
CA LEU A 137 3.53 -6.89 -2.66
C LEU A 137 3.19 -8.18 -3.42
N ARG A 138 3.01 -9.31 -2.73
CA ARG A 138 2.55 -10.56 -3.35
C ARG A 138 1.15 -10.45 -3.94
N ARG A 139 0.23 -9.73 -3.31
CA ARG A 139 -1.11 -9.51 -3.88
C ARG A 139 -1.09 -8.61 -5.10
N LEU A 140 -0.30 -7.54 -5.07
CA LEU A 140 -0.10 -6.66 -6.22
C LEU A 140 0.60 -7.36 -7.40
N GLN A 141 1.21 -8.53 -7.20
CA GLN A 141 1.74 -9.37 -8.30
C GLN A 141 0.68 -10.22 -8.98
N LEU A 142 -0.45 -10.45 -8.32
CA LEU A 142 -1.56 -11.27 -8.82
C LEU A 142 -2.61 -10.44 -9.56
N LEU A 143 -2.54 -9.10 -9.42
CA LEU A 143 -3.33 -8.10 -10.14
C LEU A 143 -2.62 -7.67 -11.42
#